data_AF-A0A4V3SD80-F1
#
_entry.id   AF-A0A4V3SD80-F1
#
_cell.length_a   1.000
_cell.length_b   1.000
_cell.length_c   1.000
_cell.angle_alpha   90.00
_cell.angle_beta   90.00
_cell.angle_gamma   90.00
#
_symmetry.space_group_name_H-M   'P 1'
#
loop_
_entity.id
_entity.type
_entity.pdbx_description
1 polymer ?
#
loop_
_entity_poly.entity_id
_entity_poly.type
_entity_poly.pdbx_seq_one_letter_code
_entity_poly.pdbx_strand_id
1 'polypeptide(L)'
;MSIWCPLGRKPYAVLCQPIRTRYVADPGTLEQRLFRAVTQPVIPPLGITATDRRIRKQEQQRIREENNPYRKFLLERARSDFFGEADDRMVLVIQPLHHKWREFVPIRNQLFLKNLVFHGFPVPILREAAIGTRWENFTECFLRTNSHNFYLFGDADPLVCRNALSVLKTARFLLLLGGVVQHRIMTVNQLQEYASLASSGGLDGARGRLLGLLGCKSQELLSTMTKHQTDIVFGLHHLGCSATKEN
;
A
#
# COMPACT_ATOMS: atom_id res chain seq x y z
N MET A 1 50.53 -16.74 51.18
CA MET A 1 49.40 -17.56 50.72
C MET A 1 48.37 -17.57 51.83
N SER A 2 47.11 -17.23 51.51
CA SER A 2 45.92 -17.55 52.32
C SER A 2 45.80 -16.86 53.68
N ILE A 3 44.69 -16.32 54.19
CA ILE A 3 43.26 -16.39 53.87
C ILE A 3 42.58 -15.31 54.76
N TRP A 4 41.67 -14.53 54.16
CA TRP A 4 40.44 -13.96 54.73
C TRP A 4 40.49 -12.96 55.90
N CYS A 5 39.96 -11.75 55.63
CA CYS A 5 39.24 -10.94 56.61
C CYS A 5 37.81 -10.70 56.09
N PRO A 6 36.77 -10.86 56.94
CA PRO A 6 35.37 -10.80 56.52
C PRO A 6 34.83 -9.36 56.49
N LEU A 7 34.15 -9.05 55.39
CA LEU A 7 32.87 -8.33 55.30
C LEU A 7 32.53 -7.34 56.43
N GLY A 8 33.08 -6.13 56.35
CA GLY A 8 32.46 -4.93 56.89
C GLY A 8 31.50 -4.33 55.87
N ARG A 9 30.19 -4.55 56.07
CA ARG A 9 29.11 -3.92 55.29
C ARG A 9 29.30 -2.40 55.26
N LYS A 10 29.51 -1.83 54.08
CA LYS A 10 29.37 -0.39 53.86
C LYS A 10 27.88 -0.03 54.00
N PRO A 11 27.46 0.84 54.92
CA PRO A 11 26.13 1.42 54.82
C PRO A 11 26.11 2.29 53.56
N TYR A 12 25.10 2.04 52.72
CA TYR A 12 24.76 2.86 51.58
C TYR A 12 24.68 4.32 52.02
N ALA A 13 25.65 5.14 51.59
CA ALA A 13 25.48 6.58 51.61
C ALA A 13 24.35 6.88 50.61
N VAL A 14 23.15 7.09 51.13
CA VAL A 14 22.08 7.76 50.40
C VAL A 14 22.68 9.07 49.91
N LEU A 15 22.81 9.20 48.59
CA LEU A 15 23.12 10.45 47.92
C LEU A 15 21.95 11.41 48.17
N CYS A 16 21.90 12.01 49.35
CA CYS A 16 21.09 13.18 49.61
C CYS A 16 21.68 14.31 48.76
N GLN A 17 21.06 14.57 47.61
CA GLN A 17 21.32 15.80 46.89
C GLN A 17 21.01 16.97 47.85
N PRO A 18 21.91 17.96 48.00
CA PRO A 18 21.61 19.11 48.84
C PRO A 18 20.36 19.80 48.28
N ILE A 19 19.37 20.02 49.14
CA ILE A 19 18.20 20.84 48.84
C ILE A 19 18.75 22.19 48.41
N ARG A 20 18.67 22.50 47.11
CA ARG A 20 18.95 23.84 46.60
C ARG A 20 17.92 24.76 47.25
N THR A 21 18.30 25.46 48.30
CA THR A 21 17.55 26.62 48.77
C THR A 21 17.48 27.57 47.58
N ARG A 22 16.28 27.71 46.99
CA ARG A 22 16.08 28.69 45.92
C ARG A 22 16.45 30.04 46.52
N TYR A 23 17.42 30.73 45.94
CA TYR A 23 17.72 32.10 46.30
C TYR A 23 16.43 32.92 46.19
N VAL A 24 15.89 33.35 47.33
CA VAL A 24 14.78 34.29 47.38
C VAL A 24 15.44 35.66 47.43
N ALA A 25 15.32 36.41 46.33
CA ALA A 25 15.84 37.77 46.28
C ALA A 25 15.14 38.60 47.36
N ASP A 26 15.91 39.36 48.14
CA ASP A 26 15.34 40.24 49.16
C ASP A 26 14.37 41.23 48.52
N PRO A 27 13.19 41.45 49.12
CA PRO A 27 12.14 42.30 48.54
C PRO A 27 12.53 43.79 48.45
N GLY A 28 13.66 44.20 49.05
CA GLY A 28 14.14 45.57 49.06
C GLY A 28 13.32 46.51 49.96
N THR A 29 13.67 47.79 49.96
CA THR A 29 12.94 48.83 50.70
C THR A 29 11.55 49.10 50.10
N LEU A 30 10.65 49.74 50.85
CA LEU A 30 9.32 50.10 50.36
C LEU A 30 9.39 50.96 49.09
N GLU A 31 10.28 51.94 49.07
CA GLU A 31 10.49 52.83 47.92
C GLU A 31 10.98 52.07 46.69
N GLN A 32 11.91 51.12 46.85
CA GLN A 32 12.37 50.28 45.75
C GLN A 32 11.24 49.41 45.19
N ARG A 33 10.34 48.91 46.04
CA ARG A 33 9.17 48.13 45.61
C ARG A 33 8.18 48.99 44.83
N LEU A 34 7.90 50.20 45.30
CA LEU A 34 7.03 51.16 44.61
C LEU A 34 7.64 51.57 43.26
N PHE A 35 8.94 51.88 43.23
CA PHE A 35 9.65 52.21 42.01
C PHE A 35 9.60 51.05 41.00
N ARG A 36 9.86 49.80 41.44
CA ARG A 36 9.75 48.61 40.59
C ARG A 36 8.34 48.37 40.07
N ALA A 37 7.31 48.64 40.88
CA ALA A 37 5.92 48.48 40.48
C ALA A 37 5.51 49.51 39.42
N VAL A 38 5.93 50.76 39.59
CA VAL A 38 5.63 51.85 38.63
C VAL A 38 6.44 51.71 37.35
N THR A 39 7.66 51.17 37.42
CA THR A 39 8.54 50.97 36.26
C THR A 39 8.31 49.64 35.53
N GLN A 40 7.30 48.85 35.92
CA GLN A 40 6.95 47.66 35.15
C GLN A 40 6.56 48.05 33.73
N PRO A 41 7.14 47.39 32.70
CA PRO A 41 6.78 47.71 31.33
C PRO A 41 5.31 47.35 31.07
N VAL A 42 4.50 48.35 30.72
CA VAL A 42 3.12 48.13 30.27
C VAL A 42 3.19 47.70 28.80
N ILE A 43 3.12 46.40 28.56
CA ILE A 43 3.07 45.85 27.20
C ILE A 43 1.67 46.14 26.64
N PRO A 44 1.54 46.85 25.50
CA PRO A 44 0.23 47.10 24.91
C PRO A 44 -0.44 45.77 24.51
N PRO A 45 -1.76 45.62 24.69
CA PRO A 45 -2.44 44.40 24.29
C PRO A 45 -2.30 44.20 22.77
N LEU A 46 -1.90 42.99 22.37
CA LEU A 46 -1.80 42.65 20.95
C LEU A 46 -3.19 42.62 20.33
N GLY A 47 -3.46 43.48 19.35
CA GLY A 47 -4.77 43.57 18.68
C GLY A 47 -5.17 42.34 17.85
N ILE A 48 -4.26 41.38 17.64
CA ILE A 48 -4.54 40.11 16.95
C ILE A 48 -3.76 39.02 17.70
N THR A 49 -4.47 37.98 18.13
CA THR A 49 -3.84 36.85 18.79
C THR A 49 -2.94 36.07 17.82
N ALA A 50 -1.95 35.35 18.36
CA ALA A 50 -1.08 34.51 17.53
C ALA A 50 -1.88 33.41 16.79
N THR A 51 -2.97 32.93 17.38
CA THR A 51 -3.91 31.98 16.77
C THR A 51 -4.64 32.58 15.59
N ASP A 52 -5.18 33.79 15.72
CA ASP A 52 -5.90 34.47 14.63
C ASP A 52 -4.98 34.75 13.44
N ARG A 53 -3.72 35.12 13.69
CA ARG A 53 -2.72 35.29 12.61
C ARG A 53 -2.47 33.98 11.87
N ARG A 54 -2.43 32.84 12.58
CA ARG A 54 -2.26 31.52 11.96
C ARG A 54 -3.46 31.15 11.10
N ILE A 55 -4.67 31.35 11.61
CA ILE A 55 -5.93 31.08 10.88
C ILE A 55 -5.98 31.91 9.59
N ARG A 56 -5.75 33.23 9.69
CA ARG A 56 -5.74 34.13 8.52
C ARG A 56 -4.71 33.71 7.48
N LYS A 57 -3.51 33.30 7.92
CA LYS A 57 -2.46 32.84 7.00
C LYS A 57 -2.85 31.52 6.30
N GLN A 58 -3.48 30.60 7.02
CA GLN A 58 -3.99 29.35 6.45
C GLN A 58 -5.10 29.62 5.42
N GLU A 59 -6.02 30.53 5.73
CA GLU A 59 -7.11 30.92 4.82
C GLU A 59 -6.58 31.58 3.55
N GLN A 60 -5.62 32.51 3.68
CA GLN A 60 -4.94 33.11 2.52
C GLN A 60 -4.23 32.07 1.66
N GLN A 61 -3.60 31.05 2.28
CA GLN A 61 -2.97 29.96 1.54
C GLN A 61 -4.01 29.12 0.79
N ARG A 62 -5.13 28.77 1.43
CA ARG A 62 -6.24 28.05 0.78
C ARG A 62 -6.78 28.81 -0.43
N ILE A 63 -7.09 30.10 -0.27
CA ILE A 63 -7.60 30.95 -1.37
C ILE A 63 -6.59 31.01 -2.53
N ARG A 64 -5.28 31.10 -2.22
CA ARG A 64 -4.23 31.08 -3.26
C ARG A 64 -4.14 29.73 -3.97
N GLU A 65 -4.29 28.63 -3.25
CA GLU A 65 -4.26 27.27 -3.81
C GLU A 65 -5.50 26.95 -4.65
N GLU A 66 -6.67 27.46 -4.25
CA GLU A 66 -7.94 27.33 -5.00
C GLU A 66 -7.93 28.17 -6.28
N ASN A 67 -7.43 29.40 -6.20
CA ASN A 67 -7.39 30.32 -7.34
C ASN A 67 -6.19 30.11 -8.28
N ASN A 68 -5.36 29.09 -8.05
CA ASN A 68 -4.18 28.85 -8.88
C ASN A 68 -4.57 28.28 -10.26
N PRO A 69 -4.32 28.99 -11.38
CA PRO A 69 -4.64 28.49 -12.72
C PRO A 69 -3.86 27.22 -13.08
N TYR A 70 -2.65 27.05 -12.52
CA TYR A 70 -1.85 25.85 -12.74
C TYR A 70 -2.53 24.59 -12.20
N ARG A 71 -3.35 24.70 -11.16
CA ARG A 71 -4.13 23.57 -10.63
C ARG A 71 -5.12 23.04 -11.67
N LYS A 72 -5.80 23.93 -12.39
CA LYS A 72 -6.75 23.54 -13.46
C LYS A 72 -6.03 22.78 -14.58
N PHE A 73 -4.87 23.29 -15.00
CA PHE A 73 -4.00 22.61 -15.96
C PHE A 73 -3.59 21.21 -15.47
N LEU A 74 -3.19 21.09 -14.20
CA LEU A 74 -2.83 19.78 -13.62
C LEU A 74 -4.02 18.82 -13.53
N LEU A 75 -5.22 19.32 -13.28
CA LEU A 75 -6.44 18.50 -13.26
C LEU A 75 -6.77 17.97 -14.66
N GLU A 76 -6.72 18.82 -15.67
CA GLU A 76 -6.93 18.43 -17.07
C GLU A 76 -5.89 17.39 -17.49
N ARG A 77 -4.62 17.64 -17.17
CA ARG A 77 -3.52 16.72 -17.46
C ARG A 77 -3.63 15.40 -16.71
N ALA A 78 -4.07 15.41 -15.46
CA ALA A 78 -4.32 14.18 -14.71
C ALA A 78 -5.45 13.36 -15.35
N ARG A 79 -6.50 14.01 -15.87
CA ARG A 79 -7.57 13.31 -16.60
C ARG A 79 -7.09 12.68 -17.89
N SER A 80 -6.32 13.39 -18.71
CA SER A 80 -5.80 12.86 -19.98
C SER A 80 -4.68 11.84 -19.76
N ASP A 81 -3.61 12.25 -19.07
CA ASP A 81 -2.33 11.53 -19.04
C ASP A 81 -2.33 10.42 -17.99
N PHE A 82 -3.08 10.57 -16.89
CA PHE A 82 -3.12 9.53 -15.85
C PHE A 82 -4.32 8.62 -16.04
N PHE A 83 -5.54 9.15 -16.01
CA PHE A 83 -6.74 8.32 -16.12
C PHE A 83 -6.97 7.82 -17.55
N GLY A 84 -6.75 8.66 -18.56
CA GLY A 84 -6.86 8.23 -19.97
C GLY A 84 -5.82 7.17 -20.36
N GLU A 85 -4.60 7.21 -19.82
CA GLU A 85 -3.62 6.14 -20.02
C GLU A 85 -3.86 4.92 -19.13
N ALA A 86 -4.56 5.08 -18.00
CA ALA A 86 -4.91 3.99 -17.10
C ALA A 86 -6.06 3.14 -17.65
N ASP A 87 -6.94 3.74 -18.47
CA ASP A 87 -8.05 3.04 -19.08
C ASP A 87 -7.53 1.84 -19.89
N ASP A 88 -8.13 0.68 -19.64
CA ASP A 88 -7.76 -0.65 -20.18
C ASP A 88 -6.36 -1.19 -19.81
N ARG A 89 -5.57 -0.43 -19.05
CA ARG A 89 -4.24 -0.85 -18.57
C ARG A 89 -4.28 -1.39 -17.14
N MET A 90 -3.15 -1.97 -16.73
CA MET A 90 -2.89 -2.34 -15.35
C MET A 90 -2.17 -1.19 -14.64
N VAL A 91 -2.68 -0.81 -13.47
CA VAL A 91 -2.07 0.19 -12.59
C VAL A 91 -1.74 -0.47 -11.25
N LEU A 92 -0.46 -0.54 -10.90
CA LEU A 92 -0.01 -1.02 -9.59
C LEU A 92 0.31 0.16 -8.68
N VAL A 93 -0.22 0.13 -7.47
CA VAL A 93 0.01 1.17 -6.45
C VAL A 93 1.10 0.71 -5.51
N ILE A 94 2.21 1.42 -5.52
CA ILE A 94 3.40 1.10 -4.75
C ILE A 94 3.67 2.23 -3.76
N GLN A 95 3.81 1.89 -2.49
CA GLN A 95 4.28 2.81 -1.47
C GLN A 95 5.80 2.66 -1.31
N PRO A 96 6.59 3.68 -1.71
CA PRO A 96 8.01 3.71 -1.40
C PRO A 96 8.24 3.92 0.10
N LEU A 97 9.08 3.07 0.69
CA LEU A 97 9.70 3.31 1.98
C LEU A 97 10.91 4.25 1.83
N HIS A 98 11.57 4.59 2.94
CA HIS A 98 12.78 5.39 2.91
C HIS A 98 13.91 4.63 2.18
N HIS A 99 14.40 5.19 1.08
CA HIS A 99 15.43 4.60 0.23
C HIS A 99 16.30 5.68 -0.39
N LYS A 100 17.50 5.29 -0.85
CA LYS A 100 18.39 6.18 -1.59
C LYS A 100 18.07 6.11 -3.08
N TRP A 101 18.17 7.23 -3.79
CA TRP A 101 17.92 7.27 -5.23
C TRP A 101 18.78 6.29 -6.03
N ARG A 102 20.03 6.07 -5.61
CA ARG A 102 20.97 5.11 -6.22
C ARG A 102 20.44 3.67 -6.26
N GLU A 103 19.62 3.30 -5.28
CA GLU A 103 19.02 1.96 -5.19
C GLU A 103 17.74 1.86 -6.03
N PHE A 104 17.03 2.98 -6.23
CA PHE A 104 15.80 3.02 -7.01
C PHE A 104 16.02 3.01 -8.53
N VAL A 105 17.03 3.73 -9.01
CA VAL A 105 17.34 3.80 -10.46
C VAL A 105 17.47 2.43 -11.13
N PRO A 106 18.23 1.45 -10.61
CA PRO A 106 18.34 0.14 -11.26
C PRO A 106 17.00 -0.60 -11.32
N ILE A 107 16.18 -0.50 -10.26
CA ILE A 107 14.84 -1.10 -10.23
C ILE A 107 13.92 -0.42 -11.24
N ARG A 108 13.96 0.91 -11.32
CA ARG A 108 13.22 1.67 -12.33
C ARG A 108 13.60 1.25 -13.74
N ASN A 109 14.89 1.07 -14.02
CA ASN A 109 15.36 0.62 -15.32
C ASN A 109 14.90 -0.82 -15.61
N GLN A 110 14.96 -1.73 -14.63
CA GLN A 110 14.46 -3.09 -14.78
C GLN A 110 12.96 -3.14 -15.07
N LEU A 111 12.16 -2.27 -14.45
CA LEU A 111 10.73 -2.17 -14.73
C LEU A 111 10.48 -1.56 -16.12
N PHE A 112 11.23 -0.53 -16.50
CA PHE A 112 11.12 0.11 -17.81
C PHE A 112 11.43 -0.87 -18.96
N LEU A 113 12.46 -1.70 -18.81
CA LEU A 113 12.80 -2.75 -19.78
C LEU A 113 11.70 -3.79 -19.97
N LYS A 114 10.76 -3.90 -19.01
CA LYS A 114 9.61 -4.79 -19.06
C LYS A 114 8.32 -4.05 -19.43
N ASN A 115 8.43 -2.88 -20.08
CA ASN A 115 7.33 -2.02 -20.51
C ASN A 115 6.45 -1.51 -19.35
N LEU A 116 7.03 -1.36 -18.16
CA LEU A 116 6.34 -0.78 -17.00
C LEU A 116 6.85 0.64 -16.75
N VAL A 117 5.93 1.61 -16.77
CA VAL A 117 6.26 3.04 -16.67
C VAL A 117 5.71 3.62 -15.37
N PHE A 118 6.53 4.42 -14.69
CA PHE A 118 6.08 5.13 -13.50
C PHE A 118 5.43 6.45 -13.87
N HIS A 119 4.21 6.67 -13.38
CA HIS A 119 3.53 7.95 -13.43
C HIS A 119 3.36 8.47 -12.00
N GLY A 120 3.55 9.77 -11.85
CA GLY A 120 3.49 10.45 -10.55
C GLY A 120 2.68 11.72 -10.68
N PHE A 121 1.59 11.79 -9.93
CA PHE A 121 0.80 13.00 -9.75
C PHE A 121 0.53 13.22 -8.26
N PRO A 122 0.40 14.48 -7.82
CA PRO A 122 0.03 14.76 -6.45
C PRO A 122 -1.37 14.22 -6.15
N VAL A 123 -1.50 13.52 -5.02
CA VAL A 123 -2.74 12.89 -4.54
C VAL A 123 -3.97 13.82 -4.52
N PRO A 124 -3.91 15.09 -4.06
CA PRO A 124 -5.09 15.95 -4.05
C PRO A 124 -5.64 16.20 -5.46
N ILE A 125 -4.77 16.31 -6.46
CA ILE A 125 -5.17 16.54 -7.85
C ILE A 125 -5.77 15.27 -8.44
N LEU A 126 -5.17 14.10 -8.18
CA LEU A 126 -5.74 12.82 -8.60
C LEU A 126 -7.13 12.59 -8.00
N ARG A 127 -7.33 12.95 -6.73
CA ARG A 127 -8.63 12.83 -6.06
C ARG A 127 -9.69 13.69 -6.74
N GLU A 128 -9.37 14.96 -7.02
CA GLU A 128 -10.29 15.87 -7.71
C GLU A 128 -10.53 15.47 -9.17
N ALA A 129 -9.49 15.01 -9.87
CA ALA A 129 -9.58 14.60 -11.27
C ALA A 129 -10.43 13.34 -11.44
N ALA A 130 -10.42 12.43 -10.47
CA ALA A 130 -11.19 11.20 -10.48
C ALA A 130 -12.69 11.37 -10.20
N ILE A 131 -13.12 12.49 -9.59
CA ILE A 131 -14.54 12.76 -9.36
C ILE A 131 -15.25 12.85 -10.72
N GLY A 132 -16.33 12.09 -10.87
CA GLY A 132 -17.10 11.91 -12.09
C GLY A 132 -16.54 10.87 -13.06
N THR A 133 -15.50 10.13 -12.67
CA THR A 133 -14.89 9.08 -13.52
C THR A 133 -15.11 7.68 -12.95
N ARG A 134 -14.82 6.65 -13.75
CA ARG A 134 -14.86 5.23 -13.28
C ARG A 134 -13.85 4.94 -12.16
N TRP A 135 -12.90 5.84 -11.94
CA TRP A 135 -11.82 5.72 -10.98
C TRP A 135 -12.16 6.30 -9.59
N GLU A 136 -13.40 6.68 -9.34
CA GLU A 136 -13.84 7.15 -8.01
C GLU A 136 -13.53 6.13 -6.91
N ASN A 137 -13.90 4.87 -7.10
CA ASN A 137 -13.64 3.79 -6.14
C ASN A 137 -12.14 3.61 -5.85
N PHE A 138 -11.29 3.85 -6.85
CA PHE A 138 -9.84 3.78 -6.68
C PHE A 138 -9.35 4.87 -5.71
N THR A 139 -9.94 6.07 -5.75
CA THR A 139 -9.58 7.14 -4.82
C THR A 139 -9.90 6.80 -3.38
N GLU A 140 -11.03 6.14 -3.14
CA GLU A 140 -11.45 5.76 -1.79
C GLU A 140 -10.53 4.70 -1.18
N CYS A 141 -10.09 3.74 -1.99
CA CYS A 141 -9.21 2.67 -1.53
C CYS A 141 -7.76 3.12 -1.31
N PHE A 142 -7.17 3.83 -2.28
CA PHE A 142 -5.72 4.08 -2.29
C PHE A 142 -5.32 5.53 -1.96
N LEU A 143 -6.22 6.50 -2.20
CA LEU A 143 -5.91 7.92 -2.06
C LEU A 143 -6.48 8.55 -0.80
N ARG A 144 -6.99 7.74 0.15
CA ARG A 144 -7.57 8.25 1.42
C ARG A 144 -6.54 9.03 2.24
N THR A 145 -5.34 8.48 2.35
CA THR A 145 -4.20 9.11 3.03
C THR A 145 -3.36 9.85 2.01
N ASN A 146 -2.85 11.03 2.37
CA ASN A 146 -1.90 11.77 1.52
C ASN A 146 -0.49 11.16 1.62
N SER A 147 -0.39 9.86 1.37
CA SER A 147 0.89 9.15 1.30
C SER A 147 1.52 9.36 -0.07
N HIS A 148 2.85 9.44 -0.10
CA HIS A 148 3.58 9.43 -1.35
C HIS A 148 3.50 8.02 -1.93
N ASN A 149 2.70 7.87 -3.00
CA ASN A 149 2.53 6.61 -3.73
C ASN A 149 3.10 6.77 -5.14
N PHE A 150 3.71 5.71 -5.65
CA PHE A 150 4.08 5.57 -7.05
C PHE A 150 3.04 4.70 -7.76
N TYR A 151 2.70 5.10 -8.98
CA TYR A 151 1.78 4.35 -9.83
C TYR A 151 2.58 3.76 -10.99
N LEU A 152 2.52 2.45 -11.11
CA LEU A 152 3.21 1.72 -12.16
C LEU A 152 2.19 1.25 -13.19
N PHE A 153 2.34 1.75 -14.41
CA PHE A 153 1.47 1.46 -15.53
C PHE A 153 2.09 0.37 -16.39
N GLY A 154 1.26 -0.53 -16.88
CA GLY A 154 1.65 -1.52 -17.88
C GLY A 154 0.43 -2.13 -18.54
N ASP A 155 0.67 -2.93 -19.57
CA ASP A 155 -0.40 -3.65 -20.23
C ASP A 155 -1.07 -4.64 -19.27
N ALA A 156 -2.36 -4.88 -19.50
CA ALA A 156 -3.18 -5.78 -18.68
C ALA A 156 -2.89 -7.27 -18.95
N ASP A 157 -1.62 -7.61 -19.16
CA ASP A 157 -1.16 -8.96 -19.41
C ASP A 157 -0.64 -9.61 -18.11
N PRO A 158 -1.00 -10.88 -17.86
CA PRO A 158 -0.60 -11.56 -16.63
C PRO A 158 0.92 -11.82 -16.58
N LEU A 159 1.59 -11.91 -17.74
CA LEU A 159 3.06 -12.02 -17.85
C LEU A 159 3.76 -10.76 -17.35
N VAL A 160 3.24 -9.59 -17.74
CA VAL A 160 3.76 -8.28 -17.31
C VAL A 160 3.57 -8.12 -15.81
N CYS A 161 2.41 -8.52 -15.27
CA CYS A 161 2.16 -8.53 -13.82
C CYS A 161 3.16 -9.44 -13.07
N ARG A 162 3.39 -10.67 -13.54
CA ARG A 162 4.39 -11.58 -12.94
C ARG A 162 5.80 -10.98 -12.94
N ASN A 163 6.13 -10.32 -14.04
CA ASN A 163 7.40 -9.64 -14.24
C ASN A 163 7.59 -8.44 -13.31
N ALA A 164 6.54 -7.68 -13.06
CA ALA A 164 6.53 -6.60 -12.07
C ALA A 164 6.71 -7.16 -10.66
N LEU A 165 5.94 -8.18 -10.29
CA LEU A 165 5.99 -8.81 -8.96
C LEU A 165 7.35 -9.43 -8.65
N SER A 166 8.03 -10.03 -9.64
CA SER A 166 9.38 -10.57 -9.42
C SER A 166 10.40 -9.49 -9.09
N VAL A 167 10.34 -8.32 -9.75
CA VAL A 167 11.22 -7.18 -9.47
C VAL A 167 10.88 -6.55 -8.13
N LEU A 168 9.59 -6.40 -7.81
CA LEU A 168 9.14 -5.87 -6.52
C LEU A 168 9.53 -6.76 -5.34
N LYS A 169 9.57 -8.09 -5.52
CA LYS A 169 10.08 -9.01 -4.49
C LYS A 169 11.56 -8.79 -4.17
N THR A 170 12.37 -8.38 -5.15
CA THR A 170 13.77 -8.02 -4.94
C THR A 170 13.89 -6.68 -4.20
N ALA A 171 13.00 -5.74 -4.49
CA ALA A 171 12.98 -4.40 -3.93
C ALA A 171 12.25 -4.32 -2.58
N ARG A 172 12.92 -4.70 -1.49
CA ARG A 172 12.33 -4.68 -0.12
C ARG A 172 11.81 -3.31 0.35
N PHE A 173 12.29 -2.22 -0.25
CA PHE A 173 11.86 -0.86 0.09
C PHE A 173 10.62 -0.39 -0.70
N LEU A 174 10.11 -1.19 -1.63
CA LEU A 174 8.88 -0.90 -2.36
C LEU A 174 7.76 -1.82 -1.86
N LEU A 175 6.77 -1.25 -1.18
CA LEU A 175 5.62 -1.99 -0.71
C LEU A 175 4.49 -1.91 -1.74
N LEU A 176 4.07 -3.05 -2.28
CA LEU A 176 2.88 -3.12 -3.12
C LEU A 176 1.63 -3.06 -2.23
N LEU A 177 0.79 -2.04 -2.41
CA LEU A 177 -0.47 -1.93 -1.68
C LEU A 177 -1.58 -2.72 -2.37
N GLY A 178 -1.57 -2.73 -3.70
CA GLY A 178 -2.57 -3.36 -4.54
C GLY A 178 -2.49 -2.80 -5.96
N GLY A 179 -3.55 -2.97 -6.72
CA GLY A 179 -3.60 -2.43 -8.07
C GLY A 179 -4.99 -2.52 -8.69
N VAL A 180 -5.07 -2.03 -9.91
CA VAL A 180 -6.25 -2.11 -10.76
C VAL A 180 -5.84 -2.82 -12.03
N VAL A 181 -6.61 -3.82 -12.45
CA VAL A 181 -6.44 -4.52 -13.72
C VAL A 181 -7.76 -4.44 -14.45
N GLN A 182 -7.80 -3.84 -15.65
CA GLN A 182 -9.02 -3.73 -16.46
C GLN A 182 -10.23 -3.25 -15.65
N HIS A 183 -10.07 -2.15 -14.92
CA HIS A 183 -11.10 -1.53 -14.05
C HIS A 183 -11.49 -2.31 -12.79
N ARG A 184 -10.88 -3.47 -12.52
CA ARG A 184 -11.10 -4.21 -11.28
C ARG A 184 -10.01 -3.88 -10.27
N ILE A 185 -10.41 -3.37 -9.11
CA ILE A 185 -9.51 -3.20 -7.97
C ILE A 185 -9.16 -4.59 -7.41
N MET A 186 -7.88 -4.85 -7.24
CA MET A 186 -7.34 -6.13 -6.78
C MET A 186 -6.38 -5.93 -5.60
N THR A 187 -6.48 -6.84 -4.63
CA THR A 187 -5.52 -6.94 -3.53
C THR A 187 -4.21 -7.58 -3.98
N VAL A 188 -3.17 -7.49 -3.16
CA VAL A 188 -1.87 -8.12 -3.45
C VAL A 188 -1.99 -9.62 -3.68
N ASN A 189 -2.81 -10.32 -2.89
CA ASN A 189 -3.01 -11.77 -3.04
C ASN A 189 -3.69 -12.09 -4.38
N GLN A 190 -4.72 -11.33 -4.74
CA GLN A 190 -5.41 -11.48 -6.02
C GLN A 190 -4.49 -11.17 -7.20
N LEU A 191 -3.58 -10.19 -7.08
CA LEU A 191 -2.57 -9.91 -8.09
C LEU A 191 -1.57 -11.05 -8.24
N GLN A 192 -1.20 -11.73 -7.15
CA GLN A 192 -0.33 -12.92 -7.21
C GLN A 192 -1.05 -14.09 -7.91
N GLU A 193 -2.33 -14.31 -7.59
CA GLU A 193 -3.17 -15.29 -8.29
C GLU A 193 -3.26 -14.95 -9.78
N TYR A 194 -3.53 -13.69 -10.12
CA TYR A 194 -3.57 -13.22 -11.51
C TYR A 194 -2.24 -13.43 -12.25
N ALA A 195 -1.11 -13.12 -11.61
CA ALA A 195 0.22 -13.38 -12.16
C ALA A 195 0.51 -14.89 -12.34
N SER A 196 -0.10 -15.76 -11.53
CA SER A 196 0.04 -17.21 -11.66
C SER A 196 -0.67 -17.75 -12.91
N LEU A 197 -1.73 -17.08 -13.38
CA LEU A 197 -2.47 -17.45 -14.60
C LEU A 197 -1.59 -17.38 -15.86
N ALA A 198 -0.55 -16.55 -15.84
CA ALA A 198 0.45 -16.50 -16.91
C ALA A 198 1.12 -17.86 -17.14
N SER A 199 1.38 -18.61 -16.07
CA SER A 199 2.02 -19.93 -16.16
C SER A 199 1.10 -21.00 -16.73
N SER A 200 -0.23 -20.81 -16.62
CA SER A 200 -1.22 -21.77 -17.11
C SER A 200 -1.69 -21.52 -18.54
N GLY A 201 -1.02 -20.64 -19.30
CA GLY A 201 -1.42 -20.28 -20.66
C GLY A 201 -2.35 -19.07 -20.75
N GLY A 202 -2.43 -18.26 -19.69
CA GLY A 202 -3.23 -17.02 -19.67
C GLY A 202 -4.72 -17.27 -19.88
N LEU A 203 -5.35 -16.39 -20.66
CA LEU A 203 -6.78 -16.48 -20.98
C LEU A 203 -7.10 -17.75 -21.79
N ASP A 204 -6.25 -18.13 -22.73
CA ASP A 204 -6.46 -19.32 -23.56
C ASP A 204 -6.30 -20.60 -22.74
N GLY A 205 -5.39 -20.60 -21.76
CA GLY A 205 -5.29 -21.64 -20.75
C GLY A 205 -6.57 -21.79 -19.93
N ALA A 206 -7.17 -20.68 -19.50
CA ALA A 206 -8.45 -20.71 -18.76
C ALA A 206 -9.60 -21.20 -19.66
N ARG A 207 -9.67 -20.76 -20.92
CA ARG A 207 -10.63 -21.25 -21.91
C ARG A 207 -10.47 -22.75 -22.15
N GLY A 208 -9.22 -23.22 -22.31
CA GLY A 208 -8.91 -24.63 -22.46
C GLY A 208 -9.29 -25.45 -21.23
N ARG A 209 -9.10 -24.94 -20.01
CA ARG A 209 -9.55 -25.59 -18.78
C ARG A 209 -11.07 -25.71 -18.70
N LEU A 210 -11.81 -24.68 -19.12
CA LEU A 210 -13.27 -24.75 -19.17
C LEU A 210 -13.75 -25.80 -20.18
N LEU A 211 -13.17 -25.83 -21.37
CA LEU A 211 -13.45 -26.88 -22.37
C LEU A 211 -13.08 -28.27 -21.86
N GLY A 212 -11.95 -28.40 -21.17
CA GLY A 212 -11.52 -29.64 -20.54
C GLY A 212 -12.47 -30.11 -19.44
N LEU A 213 -12.94 -29.21 -18.57
CA LEU A 213 -13.92 -29.53 -17.53
C LEU A 213 -15.26 -29.99 -18.12
N LEU A 214 -15.74 -29.34 -19.18
CA LEU A 214 -16.94 -29.77 -19.90
C LEU A 214 -16.74 -31.16 -20.51
N GLY A 215 -15.58 -31.42 -21.12
CA GLY A 215 -15.19 -32.73 -21.63
C GLY A 215 -15.14 -33.81 -20.55
N CYS A 216 -14.49 -33.53 -19.42
CA CYS A 216 -14.40 -34.46 -18.28
C CYS A 216 -15.77 -34.78 -17.70
N LYS A 217 -16.67 -33.80 -17.57
CA LYS A 217 -18.04 -34.06 -17.10
C LYS A 217 -18.83 -34.95 -18.05
N SER A 218 -18.67 -34.75 -19.36
CA SER A 218 -19.25 -35.64 -20.37
C SER A 218 -18.65 -37.04 -20.29
N GLN A 219 -17.34 -37.16 -20.08
CA GLN A 219 -16.65 -38.45 -19.95
C GLN A 219 -17.02 -39.16 -18.65
N GLU A 220 -17.19 -38.45 -17.53
CA GLU A 220 -17.68 -39.02 -16.27
C GLU A 220 -19.06 -39.67 -16.49
N LEU A 221 -19.99 -38.95 -17.13
CA LEU A 221 -21.31 -39.49 -17.44
C LEU A 221 -21.21 -40.71 -18.35
N LEU A 222 -20.46 -40.62 -19.45
CA LEU A 222 -20.23 -41.76 -20.34
C LEU A 222 -19.60 -42.94 -19.59
N SER A 223 -18.65 -42.70 -18.69
CA SER A 223 -17.99 -43.73 -17.90
C SER A 223 -18.96 -44.43 -16.95
N THR A 224 -19.91 -43.71 -16.37
CA THR A 224 -20.95 -44.32 -15.52
C THR A 224 -21.90 -45.19 -16.32
N MET A 225 -22.28 -44.77 -17.52
CA MET A 225 -23.15 -45.57 -18.40
C MET A 225 -22.42 -46.78 -19.00
N THR A 226 -21.19 -46.60 -19.47
CA THR A 226 -20.40 -47.69 -20.04
C THR A 226 -19.99 -48.70 -18.98
N LYS A 227 -19.77 -48.30 -17.73
CA LYS A 227 -19.49 -49.23 -16.63
C LYS A 227 -20.60 -50.26 -16.45
N HIS A 228 -21.86 -49.85 -16.50
CA HIS A 228 -22.99 -50.78 -16.44
C HIS A 228 -23.04 -51.73 -17.65
N GLN A 229 -22.74 -51.23 -18.84
CA GLN A 229 -22.67 -52.08 -20.04
C GLN A 229 -21.52 -53.09 -19.95
N THR A 230 -20.35 -52.66 -19.50
CA THR A 230 -19.20 -53.55 -19.33
C THR A 230 -19.45 -54.61 -18.27
N ASP A 231 -20.12 -54.28 -17.17
CA ASP A 231 -20.46 -55.24 -16.11
C ASP A 231 -21.41 -56.34 -16.62
N ILE A 232 -22.40 -55.97 -17.43
CA ILE A 232 -23.33 -56.94 -18.07
C ILE A 232 -22.58 -57.84 -19.05
N VAL A 233 -21.76 -57.26 -19.92
CA VAL A 233 -20.98 -58.02 -20.91
C VAL A 233 -20.00 -58.98 -20.21
N PHE A 234 -19.33 -58.54 -19.15
CA PHE A 234 -18.48 -59.40 -18.33
C PHE A 234 -19.27 -60.53 -17.66
N GLY A 235 -20.45 -60.24 -17.09
CA GLY A 235 -21.32 -61.26 -16.50
C GLY A 235 -21.78 -62.31 -17.50
N LEU A 236 -22.21 -61.89 -18.70
CA LEU A 236 -22.60 -62.79 -19.79
C LEU A 236 -21.42 -63.63 -20.30
N HIS A 237 -20.25 -63.01 -20.45
CA HIS A 237 -19.04 -63.74 -20.84
C HIS A 237 -18.66 -64.80 -19.80
N HIS A 238 -18.81 -64.50 -18.51
CA HIS A 238 -18.55 -65.45 -17.44
C HIS A 238 -19.53 -66.64 -17.45
N LEU A 239 -20.82 -66.40 -17.75
CA LEU A 239 -21.82 -67.47 -17.89
C LEU A 239 -21.58 -68.33 -19.14
N GLY A 240 -21.19 -67.71 -20.26
CA GLY A 240 -20.81 -68.45 -21.48
C GLY A 240 -19.59 -69.34 -21.26
N CYS A 241 -18.58 -68.84 -20.52
CA CYS A 241 -17.36 -69.59 -20.23
C CYS A 241 -17.56 -70.71 -19.18
N SER A 242 -18.53 -70.58 -18.26
CA SER A 242 -18.89 -71.67 -17.34
C SER A 242 -19.70 -72.76 -18.04
N ALA A 243 -20.59 -72.39 -18.97
CA ALA A 243 -21.38 -73.35 -19.76
C ALA A 243 -20.50 -74.25 -20.66
N THR A 244 -19.34 -73.75 -21.10
CA THR A 244 -18.37 -74.56 -21.87
C THR A 244 -17.52 -75.52 -21.02
N LYS A 245 -17.59 -75.46 -19.68
CA LYS A 245 -16.84 -76.35 -18.77
C LYS A 245 -17.68 -77.52 -18.24
N GLU A 246 -19.00 -77.50 -18.44
CA GLU A 246 -19.93 -78.55 -17.98
C GLU A 246 -20.35 -79.53 -19.09
N ASN A 247 -19.84 -79.36 -20.32
CA ASN A 247 -19.89 -80.34 -21.41
C ASN A 247 -18.50 -80.92 -21.67
#